data_AF-A0A5N7J496-F1
#
_entry.id   AF-A0A5N7J496-F1
#
_cell.length_a   1.000
_cell.length_b   1.000
_cell.length_c   1.000
_cell.angle_alpha   90.00
_cell.angle_beta   90.00
_cell.angle_gamma   90.00
#
_symmetry.space_group_name_H-M   'P 1'
#
loop_
_entity.id
_entity.type
_entity.pdbx_description
1 polymer ?
#
loop_
_entity_poly.entity_id
_entity_poly.type
_entity_poly.pdbx_seq_one_letter_code
_entity_poly.pdbx_strand_id
1 'polypeptide(L)'
;MNQIYPLVSIFEKAVCQYNIIAFITFLLISVIWYYVFVKIVSIKYKAINNGLTTYQTKSNYKLQSLKVTSTFMALHRKEIKRFFSSYLYVLNFGMGAVLLLIMSITCFIFGVDKVQQIVGMPNIKPIMINFVPFVMSGMLAMTCTTAVSLSLEGKNLWILKTAPIEAATIYRSKMSVNATILLPISLLSSLFMSLCLKPTIMPAMWMFVTPLAYVAFTCVWGIFINLKMPNFEWESEVTVIKQSMASVIGILGGMLFGFIPMVIIFILPGVDRNLIMGVITLAVIGFTSFLYIKVCGTKLP
;
A
#
# COMPACT_ATOMS: atom_id res chain seq x y z
N MET A 1 -13.55 25.16 -6.15
CA MET A 1 -14.14 23.91 -5.62
C MET A 1 -15.31 23.38 -6.46
N ASN A 2 -16.24 24.23 -6.91
CA ASN A 2 -17.46 23.81 -7.63
C ASN A 2 -17.26 23.06 -8.95
N GLN A 3 -16.09 23.12 -9.59
CA GLN A 3 -15.75 22.31 -10.78
C GLN A 3 -15.24 20.88 -10.45
N ILE A 4 -14.79 20.63 -9.22
CA ILE A 4 -14.14 19.36 -8.83
C ILE A 4 -15.13 18.42 -8.14
N TYR A 5 -16.05 18.99 -7.35
CA TYR A 5 -17.16 18.27 -6.75
C TYR A 5 -18.44 19.10 -6.90
N PRO A 6 -19.25 18.85 -7.95
CA PRO A 6 -20.42 19.69 -8.26
C PRO A 6 -21.46 19.72 -7.13
N LEU A 7 -21.47 18.70 -6.25
CA LEU A 7 -22.27 18.65 -5.04
C LEU A 7 -21.90 19.74 -4.00
N VAL A 8 -20.65 20.24 -3.98
CA VAL A 8 -20.29 21.40 -3.14
C VAL A 8 -21.09 22.63 -3.56
N SER A 9 -21.33 22.82 -4.86
CA SER A 9 -22.06 24.00 -5.35
C SER A 9 -23.53 24.00 -4.91
N ILE A 10 -24.13 22.81 -4.80
CA ILE A 10 -25.52 22.64 -4.34
C ILE A 10 -25.57 22.82 -2.82
N PHE A 11 -24.59 22.30 -2.09
CA PHE A 11 -24.45 22.48 -0.65
C PHE A 11 -24.21 23.95 -0.26
N GLU A 12 -23.32 24.64 -0.97
CA GLU A 12 -23.04 26.06 -0.78
C GLU A 12 -24.30 26.92 -0.99
N LYS A 13 -25.07 26.65 -2.05
CA LYS A 13 -26.35 27.34 -2.30
C LYS A 13 -27.40 27.03 -1.23
N ALA A 14 -27.42 25.80 -0.71
CA ALA A 14 -28.35 25.41 0.34
C ALA A 14 -28.05 26.10 1.68
N VAL A 15 -26.77 26.16 2.07
CA VAL A 15 -26.34 26.64 3.40
C VAL A 15 -26.06 28.14 3.43
N CYS A 16 -25.36 28.69 2.43
CA CYS A 16 -24.93 30.08 2.43
C CYS A 16 -25.96 31.04 1.81
N GLN A 17 -26.80 30.55 0.89
CA GLN A 17 -27.81 31.35 0.19
C GLN A 17 -29.25 31.03 0.62
N TYR A 18 -29.42 30.18 1.64
CA TYR A 18 -30.72 29.71 2.15
C TYR A 18 -31.68 29.22 1.05
N ASN A 19 -31.14 28.64 -0.02
CA ASN A 19 -31.94 28.16 -1.15
C ASN A 19 -32.56 26.79 -0.82
N ILE A 20 -33.86 26.80 -0.50
CA ILE A 20 -34.63 25.60 -0.13
C ILE A 20 -34.63 24.53 -1.23
N ILE A 21 -34.65 24.95 -2.51
CA ILE A 21 -34.65 24.02 -3.65
C ILE A 21 -33.31 23.28 -3.74
N ALA A 22 -32.20 23.99 -3.51
CA ALA A 22 -30.86 23.40 -3.47
C ALA A 22 -30.72 22.42 -2.30
N PHE A 23 -31.29 22.75 -1.13
CA PHE A 23 -31.31 21.87 0.04
C PHE A 23 -32.09 20.57 -0.22
N ILE A 24 -33.31 20.66 -0.76
CA ILE A 24 -34.13 19.48 -1.10
C ILE A 24 -33.42 18.63 -2.15
N THR A 25 -32.81 19.25 -3.16
CA THR A 25 -32.07 18.54 -4.22
C THR A 25 -30.89 17.76 -3.63
N PHE A 26 -30.11 18.38 -2.73
CA PHE A 26 -28.98 17.72 -2.05
C PHE A 26 -29.44 16.53 -1.20
N LEU A 27 -30.52 16.69 -0.43
CA LEU A 27 -31.11 15.62 0.37
C LEU A 27 -31.57 14.45 -0.50
N LEU A 28 -32.30 14.73 -1.58
CA LEU A 28 -32.78 13.71 -2.50
C LEU A 28 -31.63 12.92 -3.12
N ILE A 29 -30.58 13.59 -3.60
CA ILE A 29 -29.40 12.91 -4.15
C ILE A 29 -28.75 12.00 -3.10
N SER A 30 -28.60 12.47 -1.87
CA SER A 30 -28.00 11.70 -0.78
C SER A 30 -28.83 10.46 -0.41
N VAL A 31 -30.16 10.62 -0.31
CA VAL A 31 -31.10 9.52 -0.01
C VAL A 31 -31.16 8.53 -1.16
N ILE A 32 -31.20 8.99 -2.41
CA ILE A 32 -31.17 8.13 -3.60
C ILE A 32 -29.88 7.32 -3.63
N TRP A 33 -28.73 7.97 -3.39
CA TRP A 33 -27.44 7.28 -3.37
C TRP A 33 -27.37 6.22 -2.26
N TYR A 34 -27.84 6.55 -1.06
CA TYR A 34 -27.96 5.59 0.04
C TYR A 34 -28.88 4.42 -0.31
N TYR A 35 -30.05 4.70 -0.91
CA TYR A 35 -30.99 3.67 -1.34
C TYR A 35 -30.39 2.75 -2.39
N VAL A 36 -29.70 3.31 -3.40
CA VAL A 36 -28.99 2.54 -4.42
C VAL A 36 -27.94 1.64 -3.79
N PHE A 37 -27.14 2.15 -2.86
CA PHE A 37 -26.17 1.36 -2.11
C PHE A 37 -26.83 0.19 -1.36
N VAL A 38 -27.90 0.46 -0.60
CA VAL A 38 -28.66 -0.58 0.13
C VAL A 38 -29.24 -1.61 -0.84
N LYS A 39 -29.80 -1.19 -1.97
CA LYS A 39 -30.33 -2.09 -3.01
C LYS A 39 -29.26 -3.01 -3.56
N ILE A 40 -28.10 -2.45 -3.94
CA ILE A 40 -26.96 -3.23 -4.46
C ILE A 40 -26.52 -4.28 -3.44
N VAL A 41 -26.36 -3.88 -2.17
CA VAL A 41 -26.01 -4.80 -1.09
C VAL A 41 -27.10 -5.86 -0.90
N SER A 42 -28.38 -5.47 -0.89
CA SER A 42 -29.51 -6.39 -0.67
C SER A 42 -29.63 -7.47 -1.75
N ILE A 43 -29.30 -7.15 -3.00
CA ILE A 43 -29.34 -8.11 -4.13
C ILE A 43 -28.34 -9.24 -3.90
N LYS A 44 -27.19 -8.92 -3.30
CA LYS A 44 -26.13 -9.90 -3.00
C LYS A 44 -26.14 -10.38 -1.56
N TYR A 45 -26.98 -9.81 -0.69
CA TYR A 45 -26.99 -10.09 0.74
C TYR A 45 -27.17 -11.58 1.05
N LYS A 46 -28.12 -12.25 0.38
CA LYS A 46 -28.34 -13.70 0.56
C LYS A 46 -27.15 -14.54 0.10
N ALA A 47 -26.46 -14.13 -0.97
CA ALA A 47 -25.27 -14.81 -1.47
C ALA A 47 -24.06 -14.57 -0.54
N ILE A 48 -23.91 -13.36 0.00
CA ILE A 48 -22.88 -12.99 0.97
C ILE A 48 -23.11 -13.77 2.27
N ASN A 49 -24.34 -13.75 2.80
CA ASN A 49 -24.70 -14.43 4.04
C ASN A 49 -24.50 -15.94 3.91
N ASN A 50 -25.02 -16.58 2.85
CA ASN A 50 -24.81 -18.01 2.60
C ASN A 50 -23.32 -18.34 2.37
N GLY A 51 -22.56 -17.48 1.69
CA GLY A 51 -21.11 -17.66 1.52
C GLY A 51 -20.34 -17.64 2.85
N LEU A 52 -20.80 -16.83 3.82
CA LEU A 52 -20.21 -16.71 5.15
C LEU A 52 -20.66 -17.81 6.11
N THR A 53 -21.92 -18.29 6.03
CA THR A 53 -22.47 -19.32 6.94
C THR A 53 -22.33 -20.75 6.42
N THR A 54 -22.34 -20.99 5.10
CA THR A 54 -22.36 -22.34 4.51
C THR A 54 -20.96 -22.88 4.18
N TYR A 55 -19.88 -22.10 4.37
CA TYR A 55 -18.51 -22.54 4.06
C TYR A 55 -18.01 -23.70 4.94
N GLN A 56 -18.75 -24.12 5.97
CA GLN A 56 -18.35 -25.20 6.87
C GLN A 56 -18.93 -26.59 6.55
N THR A 57 -19.76 -26.77 5.53
CA THR A 57 -20.44 -28.07 5.32
C THR A 57 -20.52 -28.49 3.86
N LYS A 58 -19.41 -29.02 3.33
CA LYS A 58 -19.34 -30.21 2.44
C LYS A 58 -17.91 -30.39 1.91
N SER A 59 -17.06 -31.07 2.68
CA SER A 59 -15.81 -31.62 2.16
C SER A 59 -16.08 -32.98 1.52
N ASN A 60 -16.60 -32.97 0.28
CA ASN A 60 -16.50 -34.14 -0.60
C ASN A 60 -15.15 -34.05 -1.33
N TYR A 61 -14.06 -34.00 -0.56
CA TYR A 61 -12.71 -33.84 -1.06
C TYR A 61 -12.34 -35.06 -1.91
N LYS A 62 -12.43 -34.91 -3.23
CA LYS A 62 -11.86 -35.87 -4.16
C LYS A 62 -10.37 -35.54 -4.27
N LEU A 63 -9.53 -36.52 -3.94
CA LEU A 63 -8.08 -36.49 -4.23
C LEU A 63 -7.88 -36.29 -5.74
N GLN A 64 -7.79 -35.04 -6.16
CA GLN A 64 -7.33 -34.67 -7.49
C GLN A 64 -5.80 -34.75 -7.52
N SER A 65 -5.22 -34.94 -8.71
CA SER A 65 -3.78 -34.92 -8.89
C SER A 65 -3.20 -33.64 -8.30
N LEU A 66 -2.35 -33.79 -7.29
CA LEU A 66 -1.69 -32.67 -6.65
C LEU A 66 -0.75 -32.04 -7.68
N LYS A 67 -1.07 -30.80 -8.10
CA LYS A 67 -0.21 -30.06 -9.01
C LYS A 67 1.09 -29.73 -8.28
N VAL A 68 2.16 -30.44 -8.63
CA VAL A 68 3.49 -30.23 -8.05
C VAL A 68 3.95 -28.82 -8.43
N THR A 69 4.16 -27.98 -7.43
CA THR A 69 4.73 -26.63 -7.57
C THR A 69 5.98 -26.56 -6.71
N SER A 70 6.91 -25.65 -7.03
CA SER A 70 8.08 -25.44 -6.17
C SER A 70 7.65 -24.99 -4.78
N THR A 71 8.42 -25.34 -3.76
CA THR A 71 8.17 -24.98 -2.36
C THR A 71 7.95 -23.47 -2.19
N PHE A 72 8.78 -22.65 -2.84
CA PHE A 72 8.64 -21.20 -2.87
C PHE A 72 7.30 -20.74 -3.44
N MET A 73 6.88 -21.29 -4.59
CA MET A 73 5.64 -20.89 -5.25
C MET A 73 4.41 -21.33 -4.45
N ALA A 74 4.48 -22.49 -3.78
CA ALA A 74 3.43 -22.94 -2.87
C ALA A 74 3.25 -21.97 -1.69
N LEU A 75 4.36 -21.55 -1.06
CA LEU A 75 4.33 -20.56 0.03
C LEU A 75 3.83 -19.19 -0.45
N HIS A 76 4.32 -18.71 -1.59
CA HIS A 76 3.88 -17.45 -2.19
C HIS A 76 2.36 -17.46 -2.48
N ARG A 77 1.85 -18.55 -3.09
CA ARG A 77 0.42 -18.69 -3.39
C ARG A 77 -0.43 -18.77 -2.13
N LYS A 78 0.04 -19.47 -1.09
CA LYS A 78 -0.60 -19.51 0.23
C LYS A 78 -0.74 -18.10 0.80
N GLU A 79 0.32 -17.30 0.73
CA GLU A 79 0.35 -15.94 1.28
C GLU A 79 -0.51 -14.96 0.45
N ILE A 80 -0.49 -15.02 -0.89
CA ILE A 80 -1.40 -14.23 -1.74
C ILE A 80 -2.86 -14.56 -1.42
N LYS A 81 -3.20 -15.86 -1.33
CA LYS A 81 -4.56 -16.28 -1.00
C LYS A 81 -5.00 -15.72 0.35
N ARG A 82 -4.09 -15.72 1.34
CA ARG A 82 -4.35 -15.15 2.65
C ARG A 82 -4.62 -13.65 2.57
N PHE A 83 -3.73 -12.91 1.91
CA PHE A 83 -3.85 -11.46 1.76
C PHE A 83 -5.24 -11.07 1.23
N PHE A 84 -5.68 -11.67 0.12
CA PHE A 84 -6.98 -11.36 -0.47
C PHE A 84 -8.19 -11.96 0.27
N SER A 85 -7.99 -12.91 1.18
CA SER A 85 -9.08 -13.48 1.98
C SER A 85 -9.45 -12.66 3.21
N SER A 86 -8.54 -11.82 3.72
CA SER A 86 -8.75 -11.00 4.92
C SER A 86 -8.93 -9.54 4.55
N TYR A 87 -10.16 -9.04 4.60
CA TYR A 87 -10.48 -7.65 4.26
C TYR A 87 -9.70 -6.65 5.13
N LEU A 88 -9.48 -6.98 6.41
CA LEU A 88 -8.70 -6.16 7.33
C LEU A 88 -7.24 -6.09 6.88
N TYR A 89 -6.68 -7.19 6.41
CA TYR A 89 -5.30 -7.23 5.94
C TYR A 89 -5.13 -6.34 4.70
N VAL A 90 -6.05 -6.45 3.72
CA VAL A 90 -6.05 -5.60 2.52
C VAL A 90 -6.23 -4.12 2.88
N LEU A 91 -7.17 -3.77 3.76
CA LEU A 91 -7.44 -2.38 4.10
C LEU A 91 -6.35 -1.73 4.97
N ASN A 92 -5.57 -2.49 5.75
CA ASN A 92 -4.52 -1.88 6.58
C ASN A 92 -3.16 -1.89 5.88
N PHE A 93 -2.87 -2.93 5.11
CA PHE A 93 -1.57 -3.09 4.47
C PHE A 93 -1.59 -2.91 2.96
N GLY A 94 -2.75 -2.79 2.31
CA GLY A 94 -2.87 -2.47 0.88
C GLY A 94 -3.19 -1.00 0.57
N MET A 95 -3.64 -0.22 1.56
CA MET A 95 -4.16 1.13 1.31
C MET A 95 -3.11 2.13 0.81
N GLY A 96 -1.84 2.01 1.22
CA GLY A 96 -0.76 2.85 0.70
C GLY A 96 -0.65 2.79 -0.82
N ALA A 97 -0.70 1.58 -1.36
CA ALA A 97 -0.67 1.34 -2.80
C ALA A 97 -1.92 1.84 -3.53
N VAL A 98 -3.11 1.71 -2.93
CA VAL A 98 -4.36 2.28 -3.47
C VAL A 98 -4.31 3.80 -3.51
N LEU A 99 -3.89 4.45 -2.41
CA LEU A 99 -3.76 5.90 -2.31
C LEU A 99 -2.78 6.44 -3.34
N LEU A 100 -1.65 5.75 -3.54
CA LEU A 100 -0.66 6.12 -4.54
C LEU A 100 -1.24 6.05 -5.97
N LEU A 101 -1.96 4.98 -6.32
CA LEU A 101 -2.62 4.88 -7.63
C LEU A 101 -3.60 6.03 -7.84
N ILE A 102 -4.50 6.26 -6.88
CA ILE A 102 -5.48 7.36 -6.95
C ILE A 102 -4.76 8.69 -7.14
N MET A 103 -3.76 8.98 -6.30
CA MET A 103 -2.99 10.22 -6.36
C MET A 103 -2.31 10.42 -7.73
N SER A 104 -1.68 9.37 -8.26
CA SER A 104 -1.02 9.42 -9.58
C SER A 104 -1.99 9.58 -10.76
N ILE A 105 -3.13 8.87 -10.75
CA ILE A 105 -4.16 8.96 -11.78
C ILE A 105 -4.84 10.33 -11.75
N THR A 106 -5.21 10.80 -10.56
CA THR A 106 -5.80 12.13 -10.36
C THR A 106 -4.85 13.22 -10.84
N CYS A 107 -3.56 13.15 -10.47
CA CYS A 107 -2.58 14.12 -10.93
C CYS A 107 -2.45 14.10 -12.47
N PHE A 108 -2.45 12.92 -13.09
CA PHE A 108 -2.40 12.78 -14.55
C PHE A 108 -3.63 13.34 -15.26
N ILE A 109 -4.84 13.07 -14.75
CA ILE A 109 -6.10 13.53 -15.38
C ILE A 109 -6.28 15.04 -15.25
N PHE A 110 -6.05 15.60 -14.06
CA PHE A 110 -6.32 17.02 -13.80
C PHE A 110 -5.14 17.94 -14.17
N GLY A 111 -3.95 17.38 -14.33
CA GLY A 111 -2.72 18.12 -14.63
C GLY A 111 -2.19 18.94 -13.45
N VAL A 112 -0.98 19.45 -13.62
CA VAL A 112 -0.27 20.23 -12.59
C VAL A 112 -0.95 21.58 -12.33
N ASP A 113 -1.61 22.17 -13.33
CA ASP A 113 -2.22 23.50 -13.20
C ASP A 113 -3.38 23.51 -12.20
N LYS A 114 -4.20 22.45 -12.18
CA LYS A 114 -5.26 22.30 -11.17
C LYS A 114 -4.69 22.08 -9.78
N VAL A 115 -3.60 21.32 -9.66
CA VAL A 115 -2.89 21.15 -8.38
C VAL A 115 -2.36 22.50 -7.90
N GLN A 116 -1.78 23.30 -8.80
CA GLN A 116 -1.28 24.64 -8.49
C GLN A 116 -2.39 25.57 -7.98
N GLN A 117 -3.57 25.53 -8.61
CA GLN A 117 -4.74 26.30 -8.19
C GLN A 117 -5.26 25.88 -6.80
N ILE A 118 -5.23 24.59 -6.49
CA ILE A 118 -5.68 24.07 -5.18
C ILE A 118 -4.69 24.44 -4.08
N VAL A 119 -3.39 24.30 -4.35
CA VAL A 119 -2.34 24.57 -3.35
C VAL A 119 -2.09 26.09 -3.18
N GLY A 120 -2.48 26.90 -4.17
CA GLY A 120 -2.31 28.35 -4.12
C GLY A 120 -0.86 28.83 -4.25
N MET A 121 0.06 27.94 -4.62
CA MET A 121 1.49 28.25 -4.78
C MET A 121 1.86 28.32 -6.27
N PRO A 122 2.26 29.49 -6.80
CA PRO A 122 2.71 29.60 -8.18
C PRO A 122 4.00 28.81 -8.42
N ASN A 123 4.15 28.23 -9.62
CA ASN A 123 5.35 27.50 -10.05
C ASN A 123 5.73 26.31 -9.14
N ILE A 124 4.74 25.52 -8.71
CA ILE A 124 4.98 24.36 -7.83
C ILE A 124 5.64 23.17 -8.55
N LYS A 125 5.62 23.16 -9.88
CA LYS A 125 6.06 22.03 -10.71
C LYS A 125 7.51 21.58 -10.43
N PRO A 126 8.53 22.46 -10.36
CA PRO A 126 9.90 22.03 -10.04
C PRO A 126 10.03 21.46 -8.63
N ILE A 127 9.22 21.95 -7.68
CA ILE A 127 9.15 21.40 -6.32
C ILE A 127 8.56 20.00 -6.40
N MET A 128 7.43 19.80 -7.07
CA MET A 128 6.82 18.48 -7.22
C MET A 128 7.78 17.44 -7.81
N ILE A 129 8.52 17.79 -8.87
CA ILE A 129 9.50 16.88 -9.49
C ILE A 129 10.54 16.38 -8.46
N ASN A 130 10.92 17.23 -7.50
CA ASN A 130 11.92 16.88 -6.49
C ASN A 130 11.39 16.06 -5.31
N PHE A 131 10.12 16.24 -4.95
CA PHE A 131 9.54 15.61 -3.76
C PHE A 131 8.69 14.37 -4.08
N VAL A 132 8.03 14.33 -5.25
CA VAL A 132 7.11 13.24 -5.63
C VAL A 132 7.74 11.85 -5.55
N PRO A 133 8.99 11.59 -6.00
CA PRO A 133 9.60 10.26 -5.86
C PRO A 133 9.62 9.76 -4.39
N PHE A 134 9.83 10.66 -3.43
CA PHE A 134 9.86 10.33 -2.01
C PHE A 134 8.47 10.24 -1.38
N VAL A 135 7.52 11.08 -1.82
CA VAL A 135 6.11 10.95 -1.44
C VAL A 135 5.56 9.60 -1.88
N MET A 136 5.83 9.20 -3.13
CA MET A 136 5.45 7.90 -3.66
C MET A 136 6.10 6.77 -2.85
N SER A 137 7.38 6.89 -2.55
CA SER A 137 8.14 5.94 -1.72
C SER A 137 7.54 5.79 -0.32
N GLY A 138 7.15 6.88 0.33
CA GLY A 138 6.47 6.87 1.62
C GLY A 138 5.12 6.17 1.57
N MET A 139 4.32 6.42 0.52
CA MET A 139 3.04 5.73 0.32
C MET A 139 3.21 4.23 0.05
N LEU A 140 4.22 3.83 -0.74
CA LEU A 140 4.57 2.42 -0.93
C LEU A 140 5.00 1.77 0.38
N ALA A 141 5.75 2.50 1.21
CA ALA A 141 6.21 2.01 2.51
C ALA A 141 5.05 1.79 3.51
N MET A 142 3.92 2.48 3.35
CA MET A 142 2.69 2.17 4.10
C MET A 142 2.14 0.78 3.77
N THR A 143 2.41 0.27 2.57
CA THR A 143 2.06 -1.09 2.17
C THR A 143 3.18 -2.06 2.57
N CYS A 144 3.18 -2.42 3.85
CA CYS A 144 4.20 -3.27 4.46
C CYS A 144 3.60 -4.60 4.96
N THR A 145 3.05 -5.41 4.05
CA THR A 145 2.39 -6.69 4.42
C THR A 145 3.32 -7.63 5.20
N THR A 146 4.61 -7.56 4.91
CA THR A 146 5.66 -8.33 5.58
C THR A 146 5.80 -8.04 7.07
N ALA A 147 5.39 -6.87 7.55
CA ALA A 147 5.42 -6.50 8.97
C ALA A 147 4.55 -7.40 9.85
N VAL A 148 3.55 -8.06 9.27
CA VAL A 148 2.61 -8.93 10.00
C VAL A 148 2.51 -10.34 9.43
N SER A 149 2.91 -10.58 8.18
CA SER A 149 2.74 -11.87 7.49
C SER A 149 3.32 -13.11 8.20
N LEU A 150 4.45 -12.99 8.94
CA LEU A 150 5.00 -14.10 9.71
C LEU A 150 4.19 -14.35 11.00
N SER A 151 4.01 -13.32 11.83
CA SER A 151 3.14 -13.36 13.02
C SER A 151 1.74 -13.93 12.74
N LEU A 152 1.19 -13.56 11.59
CA LEU A 152 -0.08 -14.08 11.11
C LEU A 152 -0.10 -15.61 10.96
N GLU A 153 1.03 -16.32 10.77
CA GLU A 153 1.03 -17.80 10.79
C GLU A 153 0.50 -18.37 12.12
N GLY A 154 0.75 -17.69 13.24
CA GLY A 154 0.23 -18.01 14.56
C GLY A 154 0.38 -19.49 14.92
N LYS A 155 -0.74 -20.12 15.29
CA LYS A 155 -0.81 -21.55 15.64
C LYS A 155 -0.38 -22.51 14.52
N ASN A 156 -0.29 -22.06 13.26
CA ASN A 156 0.17 -22.91 12.14
C ASN A 156 1.68 -22.82 11.90
N LEU A 157 2.41 -22.02 12.68
CA LEU A 157 3.87 -21.86 12.53
C LEU A 157 4.64 -23.18 12.65
N TRP A 158 4.16 -24.12 13.48
CA TRP A 158 4.81 -25.42 13.65
C TRP A 158 4.93 -26.21 12.34
N ILE A 159 3.99 -26.05 11.40
CA ILE A 159 4.04 -26.69 10.07
C ILE A 159 5.26 -26.20 9.28
N LEU A 160 5.56 -24.90 9.38
CA LEU A 160 6.73 -24.31 8.74
C LEU A 160 8.04 -24.71 9.44
N LYS A 161 7.99 -24.99 10.75
CA LYS A 161 9.16 -25.47 11.52
C LYS A 161 9.51 -26.92 11.25
N THR A 162 8.52 -27.78 11.04
CA THR A 162 8.74 -29.22 10.82
C THR A 162 8.98 -29.56 9.35
N ALA A 163 8.58 -28.68 8.42
CA ALA A 163 8.86 -28.86 7.01
C ALA A 163 10.38 -28.74 6.72
N PRO A 164 10.94 -29.56 5.81
CA PRO A 164 12.34 -29.48 5.40
C PRO A 164 12.55 -28.29 4.44
N ILE A 165 12.31 -27.07 4.92
CA ILE A 165 12.37 -25.83 4.16
C ILE A 165 13.29 -24.85 4.90
N GLU A 166 14.20 -24.22 4.17
CA GLU A 166 15.04 -23.18 4.73
C GLU A 166 14.22 -21.94 5.14
N ALA A 167 14.53 -21.36 6.30
CA ALA A 167 13.87 -20.15 6.81
C ALA A 167 13.95 -18.98 5.80
N ALA A 168 15.08 -18.83 5.10
CA ALA A 168 15.26 -17.82 4.05
C ALA A 168 14.21 -17.96 2.92
N THR A 169 13.83 -19.19 2.57
CA THR A 169 12.79 -19.44 1.54
C THR A 169 11.41 -18.99 2.03
N ILE A 170 11.10 -19.18 3.32
CA ILE A 170 9.88 -18.68 3.95
C ILE A 170 9.86 -17.15 3.90
N TYR A 171 10.93 -16.49 4.33
CA TYR A 171 11.00 -15.02 4.32
C TYR A 171 10.91 -14.44 2.91
N ARG A 172 11.65 -15.01 1.95
CA ARG A 172 11.60 -14.59 0.53
C ARG A 172 10.20 -14.76 -0.05
N SER A 173 9.47 -15.83 0.31
CA SER A 173 8.10 -16.05 -0.18
C SER A 173 7.12 -14.99 0.33
N LYS A 174 7.32 -14.50 1.57
CA LYS A 174 6.51 -13.43 2.15
C LYS A 174 6.89 -12.06 1.57
N MET A 175 8.18 -11.80 1.39
CA MET A 175 8.68 -10.59 0.71
C MET A 175 8.16 -10.51 -0.73
N SER A 176 8.14 -11.63 -1.46
CA SER A 176 7.70 -11.64 -2.85
C SER A 176 6.22 -11.29 -3.00
N VAL A 177 5.35 -11.66 -2.05
CA VAL A 177 3.95 -11.20 -2.05
C VAL A 177 3.85 -9.68 -2.00
N ASN A 178 4.59 -9.04 -1.10
CA ASN A 178 4.57 -7.58 -0.99
C ASN A 178 5.11 -6.94 -2.28
N ALA A 179 6.21 -7.48 -2.84
CA ALA A 179 6.77 -7.01 -4.10
C ALA A 179 5.79 -7.19 -5.28
N THR A 180 5.09 -8.32 -5.38
CA THR A 180 4.10 -8.56 -6.44
C THR A 180 2.97 -7.54 -6.43
N ILE A 181 2.54 -7.09 -5.25
CA ILE A 181 1.53 -6.03 -5.12
C ILE A 181 2.12 -4.66 -5.50
N LEU A 182 3.32 -4.35 -5.01
CA LEU A 182 3.89 -3.01 -5.10
C LEU A 182 4.56 -2.68 -6.42
N LEU A 183 5.24 -3.62 -7.07
CA LEU A 183 5.95 -3.38 -8.33
C LEU A 183 5.06 -2.82 -9.45
N PRO A 184 3.91 -3.43 -9.81
CA PRO A 184 3.07 -2.89 -10.87
C PRO A 184 2.53 -1.50 -10.52
N ILE A 185 2.19 -1.29 -9.24
CA ILE A 185 1.66 -0.01 -8.74
C ILE A 185 2.75 1.07 -8.81
N SER A 186 3.96 0.77 -8.35
CA SER A 186 5.10 1.67 -8.41
C SER A 186 5.41 2.08 -9.85
N LEU A 187 5.47 1.14 -10.78
CA LEU A 187 5.76 1.43 -12.19
C LEU A 187 4.66 2.27 -12.84
N LEU A 188 3.40 1.89 -12.63
CA LEU A 188 2.25 2.60 -13.21
C LEU A 188 2.12 4.03 -12.65
N SER A 189 2.29 4.20 -11.34
CA SER A 189 2.27 5.53 -10.73
C SER A 189 3.46 6.39 -11.15
N SER A 190 4.64 5.81 -11.30
CA SER A 190 5.83 6.52 -11.81
C SER A 190 5.62 7.00 -13.25
N LEU A 191 4.97 6.18 -14.07
CA LEU A 191 4.58 6.52 -15.43
C LEU A 191 3.59 7.69 -15.45
N PHE A 192 2.48 7.59 -14.72
CA PHE A 192 1.47 8.66 -14.66
C PHE A 192 2.05 9.98 -14.13
N MET A 193 2.90 9.93 -13.10
CA MET A 193 3.58 11.12 -12.59
C MET A 193 4.57 11.72 -13.58
N SER A 194 5.33 10.89 -14.28
CA SER A 194 6.26 11.36 -15.31
C SER A 194 5.55 12.01 -16.49
N LEU A 195 4.42 11.44 -16.93
CA LEU A 195 3.59 12.01 -18.00
C LEU A 195 2.93 13.34 -17.58
N CYS A 196 2.52 13.45 -16.31
CA CYS A 196 1.94 14.68 -15.77
C CYS A 196 2.99 15.79 -15.60
N LEU A 197 4.08 15.49 -14.89
CA LEU A 197 5.10 16.47 -14.52
C LEU A 197 6.10 16.76 -15.65
N LYS A 198 6.22 15.89 -16.65
CA LYS A 198 7.17 16.02 -17.77
C LYS A 198 8.57 16.46 -17.29
N PRO A 199 9.19 15.70 -16.36
CA PRO A 199 10.54 16.02 -15.89
C PRO A 199 11.58 15.86 -17.01
N THR A 200 12.75 16.44 -16.83
CA THR A 200 13.93 16.13 -17.66
C THR A 200 14.39 14.69 -17.41
N ILE A 201 15.32 14.18 -18.23
CA ILE A 201 15.72 12.76 -18.23
C ILE A 201 16.17 12.28 -16.84
N MET A 202 16.99 13.06 -16.13
CA MET A 202 17.56 12.63 -14.85
C MET A 202 16.51 12.55 -13.72
N PRO A 203 15.68 13.58 -13.45
CA PRO A 203 14.59 13.45 -12.49
C PRO A 203 13.52 12.44 -12.93
N ALA A 204 13.32 12.24 -14.23
CA ALA A 204 12.45 11.16 -14.73
C ALA A 204 12.99 9.79 -14.29
N MET A 205 14.29 9.53 -14.42
CA MET A 205 14.90 8.29 -13.92
C MET A 205 14.66 8.10 -12.42
N TRP A 206 14.89 9.14 -11.60
CA TRP A 206 14.65 9.06 -10.16
C TRP A 206 13.19 8.84 -9.79
N MET A 207 12.25 9.30 -10.63
CA MET A 207 10.81 9.01 -10.48
C MET A 207 10.50 7.50 -10.52
N PHE A 208 11.32 6.69 -11.21
CA PHE A 208 11.16 5.23 -11.24
C PHE A 208 12.09 4.52 -10.25
N VAL A 209 13.37 4.87 -10.23
CA VAL A 209 14.39 4.13 -9.46
C VAL A 209 14.15 4.27 -7.96
N THR A 210 13.81 5.48 -7.48
CA THR A 210 13.64 5.73 -6.05
C THR A 210 12.44 4.94 -5.48
N PRO A 211 11.21 5.01 -6.03
CA PRO A 211 10.11 4.17 -5.57
C PRO A 211 10.41 2.67 -5.63
N LEU A 212 11.09 2.18 -6.67
CA LEU A 212 11.47 0.77 -6.77
C LEU A 212 12.46 0.33 -5.68
N ALA A 213 13.43 1.18 -5.32
CA ALA A 213 14.30 0.93 -4.18
C ALA A 213 13.50 0.82 -2.87
N TYR A 214 12.48 1.67 -2.71
CA TYR A 214 11.59 1.62 -1.56
C TYR A 214 10.66 0.40 -1.55
N VAL A 215 10.28 -0.14 -2.72
CA VAL A 215 9.57 -1.43 -2.79
C VAL A 215 10.43 -2.54 -2.19
N ALA A 216 11.72 -2.62 -2.56
CA ALA A 216 12.62 -3.59 -1.96
C ALA A 216 12.80 -3.36 -0.45
N PHE A 217 13.00 -2.09 -0.05
CA PHE A 217 13.13 -1.69 1.34
C PHE A 217 11.93 -2.13 2.19
N THR A 218 10.70 -1.79 1.80
CA THR A 218 9.50 -2.12 2.60
C THR A 218 9.30 -3.63 2.76
N CYS A 219 9.62 -4.42 1.73
CA CYS A 219 9.57 -5.88 1.82
C CYS A 219 10.49 -6.41 2.92
N VAL A 220 11.75 -5.95 2.93
CA VAL A 220 12.77 -6.39 3.87
C VAL A 220 12.55 -5.83 5.28
N TRP A 221 12.25 -4.53 5.38
CA TRP A 221 11.96 -3.82 6.61
C TRP A 221 10.83 -4.50 7.39
N GLY A 222 9.72 -4.82 6.72
CA GLY A 222 8.60 -5.48 7.39
C GLY A 222 8.98 -6.83 7.97
N ILE A 223 9.66 -7.71 7.23
CA ILE A 223 10.09 -9.00 7.79
C ILE A 223 11.08 -8.79 8.95
N PHE A 224 12.02 -7.85 8.82
CA PHE A 224 12.97 -7.55 9.89
C PHE A 224 12.25 -7.17 11.20
N ILE A 225 11.26 -6.29 11.13
CA ILE A 225 10.45 -5.89 12.29
C ILE A 225 9.60 -7.05 12.82
N ASN A 226 8.97 -7.82 11.93
CA ASN A 226 8.16 -8.98 12.32
C ASN A 226 8.98 -10.05 13.06
N LEU A 227 10.24 -10.27 12.64
CA LEU A 227 11.16 -11.18 13.31
C LEU A 227 11.64 -10.65 14.67
N LYS A 228 11.73 -9.32 14.84
CA LYS A 228 12.14 -8.69 16.09
C LYS A 228 11.01 -8.60 17.12
N MET A 229 9.77 -8.50 16.65
CA MET A 229 8.59 -8.35 17.49
C MET A 229 7.47 -9.31 17.02
N PRO A 230 7.72 -10.63 17.02
CA PRO A 230 6.72 -11.58 16.56
C PRO A 230 5.55 -11.68 17.54
N ASN A 231 4.34 -11.82 17.02
CA ASN A 231 3.15 -12.14 17.79
C ASN A 231 2.49 -13.39 17.19
N PHE A 232 2.77 -14.56 17.78
CA PHE A 232 2.19 -15.84 17.35
C PHE A 232 1.00 -16.30 18.21
N GLU A 233 0.82 -15.70 19.38
CA GLU A 233 -0.22 -16.05 20.37
C GLU A 233 -1.42 -15.10 20.25
N TRP A 234 -1.97 -14.98 19.04
CA TRP A 234 -3.13 -14.15 18.80
C TRP A 234 -4.41 -14.99 18.71
N GLU A 235 -5.49 -14.49 19.30
CA GLU A 235 -6.84 -15.08 19.18
C GLU A 235 -7.63 -14.47 18.02
N SER A 236 -7.30 -13.23 17.66
CA SER A 236 -7.92 -12.45 16.60
C SER A 236 -6.86 -11.90 15.63
N GLU A 237 -7.12 -11.99 14.32
CA GLU A 237 -6.23 -11.39 13.31
C GLU A 237 -6.09 -9.87 13.49
N VAL A 238 -7.10 -9.22 14.08
CA VAL A 238 -7.09 -7.78 14.36
C VAL A 238 -5.90 -7.41 15.27
N THR A 239 -5.59 -8.26 16.25
CA THR A 239 -4.51 -8.02 17.21
C THR A 239 -3.16 -7.91 16.50
N VAL A 240 -2.92 -8.79 15.52
CA VAL A 240 -1.68 -8.75 14.72
C VAL A 240 -1.71 -7.59 13.73
N ILE A 241 -2.82 -7.40 13.02
CA ILE A 241 -2.92 -6.44 11.91
C ILE A 241 -2.93 -4.99 12.41
N LYS A 242 -3.72 -4.66 13.44
CA LYS A 242 -3.95 -3.28 13.87
C LYS A 242 -3.29 -2.91 15.19
N GLN A 243 -3.12 -3.86 16.10
CA GLN A 243 -2.72 -3.57 17.49
C GLN A 243 -1.30 -4.02 17.83
N SER A 244 -0.59 -4.67 16.89
CA SER A 244 0.77 -5.13 17.15
C SER A 244 1.77 -3.98 16.99
N MET A 245 2.81 -3.98 17.82
CA MET A 245 3.92 -3.05 17.63
C MET A 245 4.61 -3.26 16.27
N ALA A 246 4.66 -4.50 15.79
CA ALA A 246 5.23 -4.83 14.49
C ALA A 246 4.48 -4.15 13.34
N SER A 247 3.13 -4.10 13.38
CA SER A 247 2.35 -3.41 12.35
C SER A 247 2.60 -1.90 12.38
N VAL A 248 2.57 -1.30 13.57
CA VAL A 248 2.77 0.15 13.75
C VAL A 248 4.16 0.57 13.31
N ILE A 249 5.22 -0.11 13.78
CA ILE A 249 6.61 0.21 13.42
C ILE A 249 6.91 -0.14 11.97
N GLY A 250 6.31 -1.20 11.43
CA GLY A 250 6.42 -1.55 10.01
C GLY A 250 5.94 -0.42 9.13
N ILE A 251 4.72 0.08 9.36
CA ILE A 251 4.09 1.14 8.58
C ILE A 251 4.75 2.50 8.86
N LEU A 252 4.75 2.96 10.13
CA LEU A 252 5.26 4.29 10.49
C LEU A 252 6.76 4.40 10.29
N GLY A 253 7.52 3.35 10.64
CA GLY A 253 8.96 3.31 10.37
C GLY A 253 9.25 3.42 8.88
N GLY A 254 8.54 2.64 8.05
CA GLY A 254 8.65 2.72 6.60
C GLY A 254 8.35 4.12 6.05
N MET A 255 7.28 4.74 6.53
CA MET A 255 6.91 6.12 6.16
C MET A 255 8.00 7.13 6.54
N LEU A 256 8.55 7.04 7.77
CA LEU A 256 9.60 7.94 8.24
C LEU A 256 10.81 7.93 7.32
N PHE A 257 11.22 6.76 6.83
CA PHE A 257 12.29 6.66 5.83
C PHE A 257 11.95 7.34 4.51
N GLY A 258 10.67 7.46 4.13
CA GLY A 258 10.23 8.27 2.98
C GLY A 258 10.18 9.78 3.26
N PHE A 259 9.94 10.18 4.52
CA PHE A 259 9.90 11.59 4.93
C PHE A 259 11.29 12.22 5.13
N ILE A 260 12.27 11.48 5.68
CA ILE A 260 13.63 11.98 5.93
C ILE A 260 14.27 12.63 4.69
N PRO A 261 14.22 12.02 3.49
CA PRO A 261 14.74 12.63 2.27
C PRO A 261 14.16 14.00 1.93
N MET A 262 12.86 14.18 2.19
CA MET A 262 12.18 15.45 1.93
C MET A 262 12.72 16.57 2.82
N VAL A 263 13.01 16.26 4.09
CA VAL A 263 13.63 17.20 5.03
C VAL A 263 15.06 17.54 4.59
N ILE A 264 15.84 16.55 4.14
CA ILE A 264 17.22 16.76 3.66
C ILE A 264 17.23 17.70 2.44
N ILE A 265 16.34 17.49 1.47
CA ILE A 265 16.19 18.36 0.30
C ILE A 265 15.84 19.79 0.73
N PHE A 266 14.97 19.95 1.73
CA PHE A 266 14.59 21.27 2.22
C PHE A 266 15.77 22.02 2.87
N ILE A 267 16.59 21.33 3.69
CA ILE A 267 17.70 21.93 4.44
C ILE A 267 18.93 22.22 3.57
N LEU A 268 19.10 21.53 2.43
CA LEU A 268 20.25 21.68 1.53
C LEU A 268 19.87 22.34 0.19
N PRO A 269 19.47 23.62 0.16
CA PRO A 269 18.99 24.27 -1.07
C PRO A 269 20.06 24.49 -2.14
N GLY A 270 21.34 24.57 -1.75
CA GLY A 270 22.46 24.86 -2.66
C GLY A 270 23.12 23.65 -3.33
N VAL A 271 22.66 22.44 -3.04
CA VAL A 271 23.23 21.20 -3.60
C VAL A 271 22.35 20.70 -4.74
N ASP A 272 22.97 20.15 -5.79
CA ASP A 272 22.26 19.56 -6.92
C ASP A 272 21.25 18.49 -6.45
N ARG A 273 19.99 18.63 -6.89
CA ARG A 273 18.89 17.78 -6.44
C ARG A 273 19.03 16.34 -6.92
N ASN A 274 19.58 16.12 -8.11
CA ASN A 274 19.79 14.78 -8.63
C ASN A 274 20.87 14.05 -7.84
N LEU A 275 21.93 14.76 -7.43
CA LEU A 275 22.96 14.22 -6.56
C LEU A 275 22.39 13.79 -5.20
N ILE A 276 21.57 14.64 -4.56
CA ILE A 276 20.89 14.28 -3.30
C ILE A 276 20.02 13.02 -3.50
N MET A 277 19.19 12.98 -4.55
CA MET A 277 18.36 11.81 -4.85
C MET A 277 19.20 10.55 -5.02
N GLY A 278 20.29 10.63 -5.79
CA GLY A 278 21.16 9.49 -6.03
C GLY A 278 21.80 8.97 -4.75
N VAL A 279 22.35 9.85 -3.91
CA VAL A 279 22.96 9.46 -2.63
C VAL A 279 21.94 8.80 -1.72
N ILE A 280 20.74 9.38 -1.58
CA ILE A 280 19.69 8.82 -0.73
C ILE A 280 19.23 7.47 -1.24
N THR A 281 18.95 7.35 -2.54
CA THR A 281 18.48 6.09 -3.13
C THR A 281 19.53 4.99 -3.00
N LEU A 282 20.81 5.30 -3.21
CA LEU A 282 21.91 4.35 -2.98
C LEU A 282 22.03 3.96 -1.51
N ALA A 283 21.88 4.91 -0.58
CA ALA A 283 21.87 4.62 0.85
C ALA A 283 20.72 3.68 1.26
N VAL A 284 19.52 3.89 0.71
CA VAL A 284 18.36 3.01 0.93
C VAL A 284 18.62 1.61 0.37
N ILE A 285 19.20 1.49 -0.83
CA ILE A 285 19.56 0.19 -1.42
C ILE A 285 20.62 -0.52 -0.57
N GLY A 286 21.65 0.20 -0.13
CA GLY A 286 22.71 -0.34 0.73
C GLY A 286 22.16 -0.84 2.07
N PHE A 287 21.33 -0.02 2.73
CA PHE A 287 20.67 -0.39 3.98
C PHE A 287 19.73 -1.58 3.80
N THR A 288 18.94 -1.60 2.73
CA THR A 288 18.05 -2.72 2.38
C THR A 288 18.83 -4.02 2.18
N SER A 289 19.96 -3.97 1.47
CA SER A 289 20.81 -5.13 1.21
C SER A 289 21.41 -5.67 2.51
N PHE A 290 21.88 -4.78 3.40
CA PHE A 290 22.35 -5.16 4.73
C PHE A 290 21.28 -5.86 5.57
N LEU A 291 20.07 -5.28 5.62
CA LEU A 291 18.94 -5.89 6.33
C LEU A 291 18.54 -7.23 5.72
N TYR A 292 18.56 -7.35 4.40
CA TYR A 292 18.20 -8.58 3.69
C TYR A 292 19.14 -9.74 4.05
N ILE A 293 20.45 -9.49 4.10
CA ILE A 293 21.45 -10.48 4.51
C ILE A 293 21.19 -10.93 5.95
N LYS A 294 20.95 -9.98 6.87
CA LYS A 294 20.63 -10.31 8.27
C LYS A 294 19.35 -11.14 8.41
N VAL A 295 18.29 -10.75 7.70
CA VAL A 295 17.01 -11.47 7.73
C VAL A 295 17.16 -12.89 7.19
N CYS A 296 17.84 -13.07 6.04
CA CYS A 296 18.01 -14.40 5.45
C CYS A 296 18.92 -15.32 6.30
N GLY A 297 19.84 -14.76 7.09
CA GLY A 297 20.65 -15.53 8.04
C GLY A 297 19.95 -15.85 9.36
N THR A 298 18.76 -15.32 9.61
CA THR A 298 18.03 -15.53 10.88
C THR A 298 17.28 -16.87 10.83
N LYS A 299 17.33 -17.63 11.94
CA LYS A 299 16.55 -18.87 12.08
C LYS A 299 15.07 -18.55 12.28
N LEU A 300 14.20 -19.46 11.84
CA LEU A 300 12.77 -19.34 12.09
C LEU A 300 12.51 -19.38 13.61
N PRO A 301 11.88 -18.34 14.19
CA PRO A 301 11.59 -18.27 15.62
C PRO A 301 10.57 -19.32 16.04
#